data_AF-A0A932FY80-F1
#
_entry.id   AF-A0A932FY80-F1
#
_cell.length_a   1.000
_cell.length_b   1.000
_cell.length_c   1.000
_cell.angle_alpha   90.00
_cell.angle_beta   90.00
_cell.angle_gamma   90.00
#
_symmetry.space_group_name_H-M   'P 1'
#
loop_
_entity.id
_entity.type
_entity.pdbx_description
1 polymer ?
#
loop_
_entity_poly.entity_id
_entity_poly.type
_entity_poly.pdbx_seq_one_letter_code
_entity_poly.pdbx_strand_id
1 'polypeptide(L)' 'MPRSPASRKIAPPPEDPVAKALAEAPEDDEPVTPEERAALEESRSGRQRAKALTTEQLRRKLGL' A
#
# COMPACT_ATOMS: atom_id res chain seq x y z
N MET A 1 11.02 48.84 -24.80
CA MET A 1 11.54 47.80 -23.89
C MET A 1 10.47 46.72 -23.75
N PRO A 2 10.61 45.52 -24.32
CA PRO A 2 9.66 44.44 -24.06
C PRO A 2 9.91 43.88 -22.65
N ARG A 3 8.85 43.68 -21.86
CA ARG A 3 8.93 43.07 -20.53
C ARG A 3 9.19 41.57 -20.70
N SER A 4 10.19 41.06 -19.97
CA SER A 4 10.53 39.64 -19.92
C SER A 4 9.33 38.81 -19.40
N PRO A 5 8.99 37.66 -20.01
CA PRO A 5 7.91 36.82 -19.49
C PRO A 5 8.37 36.21 -18.17
N ALA A 6 7.61 36.48 -17.10
CA ALA A 6 7.87 35.88 -15.79
C ALA A 6 7.84 34.35 -15.89
N SER A 7 8.96 33.70 -15.59
CA SER A 7 9.05 32.24 -15.52
C SER A 7 8.02 31.72 -14.52
N ARG A 8 6.97 31.06 -15.03
CA ARG A 8 5.99 30.35 -14.22
C ARG A 8 6.72 29.22 -13.49
N LYS A 9 6.98 29.38 -12.19
CA LYS A 9 7.49 28.29 -11.35
C LYS A 9 6.42 27.20 -11.30
N ILE A 10 6.75 26.02 -11.81
CA ILE A 10 5.91 24.83 -11.69
C ILE A 10 6.14 24.28 -10.28
N ALA A 11 5.10 24.18 -9.47
CA ALA A 11 5.19 23.56 -8.16
C ALA A 11 5.55 22.07 -8.32
N PRO A 12 6.34 21.48 -7.41
CA PRO A 12 6.58 20.04 -7.44
C PRO A 12 5.26 19.28 -7.35
N PRO A 13 5.18 18.07 -7.95
CA PRO A 13 3.99 17.25 -7.83
C PRO A 13 3.69 17.00 -6.33
N PRO A 14 2.41 17.02 -5.92
CA PRO A 14 2.05 16.72 -4.54
C PRO A 14 2.53 15.32 -4.18
N GLU A 15 3.04 15.16 -2.96
CA GLU A 15 3.43 13.86 -2.42
C GLU A 15 2.21 12.91 -2.43
N ASP A 16 2.45 11.63 -2.75
CA ASP A 16 1.40 10.61 -2.70
C ASP A 16 0.86 10.52 -1.26
N PRO A 17 -0.41 10.87 -1.03
CA PRO A 17 -0.97 10.92 0.32
C PRO A 17 -0.99 9.55 0.99
N VAL A 18 -1.07 8.45 0.23
CA VAL A 18 -1.02 7.09 0.77
C VAL A 18 0.41 6.76 1.21
N ALA A 19 1.40 7.08 0.39
CA ALA A 19 2.80 6.86 0.73
C ALA A 19 3.22 7.63 1.99
N LYS A 20 2.77 8.89 2.10
CA LYS A 20 3.00 9.71 3.30
C LYS A 20 2.33 9.11 4.54
N ALA A 21 1.05 8.72 4.43
CA ALA A 21 0.32 8.12 5.54
C ALA A 21 0.96 6.82 6.01
N LEU A 22 1.47 5.99 5.10
CA LEU A 22 2.19 4.76 5.45
C LEU A 22 3.53 5.04 6.14
N ALA A 23 4.27 6.06 5.71
CA ALA A 23 5.56 6.42 6.30
C ALA A 23 5.42 7.03 7.71
N GLU A 24 4.31 7.71 7.97
CA GLU A 24 4.02 8.35 9.26
C GLU A 24 3.16 7.48 10.19
N ALA A 25 2.70 6.31 9.75
CA ALA A 25 1.89 5.41 10.55
C ALA A 25 2.69 4.88 11.76
N PRO A 26 2.11 4.88 12.98
CA PRO A 26 2.77 4.29 14.13
C PRO A 26 2.90 2.77 13.97
N GLU A 27 3.90 2.18 14.64
CA GLU A 27 3.98 0.73 14.78
C GLU A 27 2.80 0.23 15.62
N ASP A 28 2.28 -0.94 15.27
CA ASP A 28 1.24 -1.62 16.04
C ASP A 28 1.90 -2.45 17.15
N ASP A 29 1.93 -1.89 18.36
CA ASP A 29 2.51 -2.47 19.57
C ASP A 29 1.44 -3.04 20.53
N GLU A 30 0.17 -3.04 20.13
CA GLU A 30 -0.92 -3.56 20.93
C GLU A 30 -0.84 -5.10 21.06
N PRO A 31 -1.28 -5.67 22.19
CA PRO A 31 -1.35 -7.12 22.33
C PRO A 31 -2.31 -7.74 21.32
N VAL A 32 -1.85 -8.77 20.60
CA VAL A 32 -2.67 -9.51 19.64
C VAL A 32 -3.95 -10.04 20.30
N THR A 33 -5.09 -9.59 19.78
CA THR A 33 -6.42 -9.99 20.22
C THR A 33 -6.75 -11.43 19.82
N PRO A 34 -7.74 -12.07 20.47
CA PRO A 34 -8.22 -13.40 20.05
C PRO A 34 -8.67 -13.45 18.58
N GLU A 35 -9.33 -12.41 18.11
CA GLU A 35 -9.82 -12.28 16.74
C GLU A 35 -8.67 -12.23 15.73
N GLU A 36 -7.65 -11.41 16.02
CA GLU A 36 -6.45 -11.32 15.18
C GLU A 36 -5.66 -12.63 15.19
N ARG A 37 -5.56 -13.29 16.35
CA ARG A 37 -4.93 -14.61 16.44
C ARG A 37 -5.63 -15.62 15.53
N ALA A 38 -6.97 -15.65 15.56
CA ALA A 38 -7.74 -16.53 14.69
C ALA A 38 -7.52 -16.22 13.20
N ALA A 39 -7.50 -14.93 12.83
CA ALA A 39 -7.22 -14.50 11.45
C ALA A 39 -5.79 -14.86 10.99
N LEU A 40 -4.80 -14.76 11.89
CA LEU A 40 -3.42 -15.17 11.62
C LEU A 40 -3.32 -16.68 11.41
N GLU A 41 -4.00 -17.47 12.23
CA GLU A 41 -4.07 -18.93 12.09
C GLU A 41 -4.75 -19.35 10.79
N GLU A 42 -5.88 -18.71 10.45
CA GLU A 42 -6.56 -18.91 9.18
C GLU A 42 -5.61 -18.63 8.01
N SER A 43 -4.96 -17.47 8.02
CA SER A 43 -4.03 -17.04 6.97
C SER A 43 -2.85 -18.01 6.80
N ARG A 44 -2.27 -18.48 7.91
CA ARG A 44 -1.20 -19.48 7.91
C ARG A 44 -1.68 -20.80 7.28
N SER A 45 -2.87 -21.27 7.67
CA SER A 45 -3.47 -22.49 7.10
C SER A 45 -3.79 -22.33 5.61
N GLY A 46 -4.22 -21.14 5.19
CA GLY A 46 -4.53 -20.81 3.80
C GLY A 46 -3.30 -20.87 2.90
N ARG A 47 -2.15 -20.38 3.39
CA ARG A 47 -0.86 -20.52 2.68
C ARG A 47 -0.46 -21.98 2.53
N GLN A 48 -0.58 -22.79 3.59
CA GLN A 48 -0.24 -24.21 3.56
C GLN A 48 -1.13 -25.00 2.58
N ARG A 49 -2.40 -24.59 2.44
CA ARG A 49 -3.38 -25.23 1.54
C ARG A 49 -3.38 -24.66 0.11
N ALA A 50 -2.36 -23.89 -0.27
CA ALA A 50 -2.23 -23.24 -1.58
C ALA A 50 -3.45 -22.37 -2.00
N LYS A 51 -4.21 -21.85 -1.03
CA LYS A 51 -5.33 -20.94 -1.29
C LYS A 51 -4.89 -19.50 -1.54
N ALA A 52 -3.64 -19.16 -1.19
CA ALA A 52 -3.05 -17.87 -1.48
C ALA A 52 -2.53 -17.82 -2.92
N LEU A 53 -2.92 -16.80 -3.69
CA LEU A 53 -2.36 -16.52 -5.00
C LEU A 53 -1.25 -15.49 -4.88
N THR A 54 -0.15 -15.68 -5.60
CA THR A 54 0.80 -14.59 -5.85
C THR A 54 0.13 -13.51 -6.69
N THR A 55 0.66 -12.29 -6.64
CA THR A 55 0.19 -11.18 -7.47
C THR A 55 0.15 -11.54 -8.95
N GLU A 56 1.16 -12.27 -9.45
CA GLU A 56 1.16 -12.75 -10.83
C GLU A 56 0.08 -13.79 -11.11
N GLN A 57 -0.12 -14.75 -10.21
CA GLN A 57 -1.18 -15.76 -10.36
C GLN A 57 -2.56 -15.10 -10.36
N LEU A 58 -2.76 -14.09 -9.52
CA LEU A 58 -3.97 -13.31 -9.47
C LEU A 58 -4.19 -12.52 -10.77
N ARG A 59 -3.17 -11.83 -11.27
CA ARG A 59 -3.22 -11.12 -12.58
C ARG A 59 -3.57 -12.05 -13.72
N ARG A 60 -2.89 -13.20 -13.84
CA ARG A 60 -3.21 -14.23 -14.84
C ARG A 60 -4.65 -14.73 -14.74
N LYS A 61 -5.16 -14.94 -13.52
CA LYS A 61 -6.55 -15.37 -13.29
C LYS A 61 -7.56 -14.28 -13.65
N LEU A 62 -7.21 -13.01 -13.48
CA LEU A 62 -8.08 -11.86 -13.76
C LEU A 62 -7.92 -11.31 -15.20
N GLY A 63 -6.97 -11.82 -15.99
CA GLY A 63 -6.69 -11.32 -17.34
C GLY A 63 -6.05 -9.93 -17.38
N LEU A 64 -5.29 -9.58 -16.34
CA LEU A 64 -4.57 -8.30 -16.17
C LEU A 64 -3.08 -8.43 -16.48
#